data_AF-A0A821QSB0-F1
#
_entry.id   AF-A0A821QSB0-F1
#
_cell.length_a   1.000
_cell.length_b   1.000
_cell.length_c   1.000
_cell.angle_alpha   90.00
_cell.angle_beta   90.00
_cell.angle_gamma   90.00
#
_symmetry.space_group_name_H-M   'P 1'
#
loop_
_entity.id
_entity.type
_entity.pdbx_description
1 polymer ?
#
loop_
_entity_poly.entity_id
_entity_poly.type
_entity_poly.pdbx_seq_one_letter_code
_entity_poly.pdbx_strand_id
1 'polypeptide(L)'
;LHMSSFIHRDPCKYGAQCKDIDNAKHNQEYEHPSFCPNGGDCEDTSDDHEKAYRHLPACPSFQKCLAFKKHEKGHCEKFRHYMPRCDHGSYCVNFHDREHIENYKHPFPNPCRFTP
;
A
#
# COMPACT_ATOMS: atom_id res chain seq x y z
N LEU A 1 6.17 34.84 -23.36
CA LEU A 1 6.01 34.77 -21.88
C LEU A 1 4.88 33.79 -21.59
N HIS A 2 5.16 32.54 -21.25
CA HIS A 2 4.10 31.66 -20.72
C HIS A 2 3.94 31.96 -19.24
N MET A 3 2.85 32.65 -18.90
CA MET A 3 2.41 32.82 -17.51
C MET A 3 1.84 31.47 -17.05
N SER A 4 2.63 30.71 -16.31
CA SER A 4 2.18 29.49 -15.65
C SER A 4 1.23 29.89 -14.53
N SER A 5 -0.06 30.00 -14.82
CA SER A 5 -1.10 30.13 -13.82
C SER A 5 -0.99 28.92 -12.88
N PHE A 6 -0.63 29.15 -11.63
CA PHE A 6 -0.76 28.17 -10.56
C PHE A 6 -2.25 27.96 -10.31
N ILE A 7 -2.86 27.10 -11.13
CA ILE A 7 -4.20 26.58 -10.85
C ILE A 7 -4.02 25.56 -9.73
N HIS A 8 -4.29 25.99 -8.50
CA HIS A 8 -4.55 25.06 -7.40
C HIS A 8 -5.83 24.31 -7.76
N ARG A 9 -5.70 23.00 -8.00
CA ARG A 9 -6.85 22.14 -8.32
C ARG A 9 -7.40 21.65 -6.99
N ASP A 10 -8.70 21.39 -6.95
CA ASP A 10 -9.28 20.85 -5.73
C ASP A 10 -8.68 19.47 -5.41
N PRO A 11 -8.37 19.17 -4.14
CA PRO A 11 -7.89 17.85 -3.77
C PRO A 11 -8.96 16.81 -4.11
N CYS A 12 -8.56 15.72 -4.75
CA CYS A 12 -9.47 14.64 -5.07
C CYS A 12 -10.10 14.10 -3.77
N LYS A 13 -11.44 14.00 -3.74
CA LYS A 13 -12.18 13.44 -2.61
C LYS A 13 -11.78 12.00 -2.24
N TYR A 14 -11.18 11.25 -3.16
CA TYR A 14 -10.68 9.89 -2.96
C TYR A 14 -9.17 9.86 -2.66
N GLY A 15 -8.49 11.00 -2.71
CA GLY A 15 -7.08 11.16 -2.35
C GLY A 15 -6.17 10.11 -2.99
N ALA A 16 -5.37 9.46 -2.15
CA ALA A 16 -4.42 8.44 -2.58
C ALA A 16 -5.05 7.13 -3.10
N GLN A 17 -6.35 6.92 -2.87
CA GLN A 17 -7.10 5.72 -3.26
C GLN A 17 -8.01 5.96 -4.48
N CYS A 18 -7.79 7.05 -5.21
CA CYS A 18 -8.59 7.38 -6.39
C CYS A 18 -8.45 6.31 -7.49
N LYS A 19 -9.58 5.78 -7.96
CA LYS A 19 -9.62 4.79 -9.06
C LYS A 19 -9.43 5.42 -10.44
N ASP A 20 -9.78 6.70 -10.58
CA ASP A 20 -9.68 7.47 -11.83
C ASP A 20 -8.34 8.19 -11.98
N ILE A 21 -7.31 7.76 -11.24
CA ILE A 21 -6.02 8.44 -11.23
C ILE A 21 -5.21 8.28 -12.52
N ASP A 22 -5.54 7.29 -13.35
CA ASP A 22 -4.97 7.16 -14.68
C ASP A 22 -5.71 8.06 -15.70
N ASN A 23 -6.88 8.57 -15.34
CA ASN A 23 -7.68 9.41 -16.22
C ASN A 23 -7.07 10.81 -16.31
N ALA A 24 -6.48 11.10 -17.47
CA ALA A 24 -5.86 12.40 -17.74
C ALA A 24 -6.82 13.58 -17.56
N LYS A 25 -8.12 13.42 -17.79
CA LYS A 25 -9.12 14.49 -17.55
C LYS A 25 -9.32 14.72 -16.06
N HIS A 26 -9.53 13.65 -15.29
CA HIS A 26 -9.66 13.71 -13.83
C HIS A 26 -8.42 14.35 -13.19
N ASN A 27 -7.23 13.97 -13.64
CA ASN A 27 -5.98 14.56 -13.15
C ASN A 27 -5.81 16.03 -13.52
N GLN A 28 -6.45 16.53 -14.59
CA GLN A 28 -6.45 17.96 -14.92
C GLN A 28 -7.38 18.77 -14.00
N GLU A 29 -8.41 18.12 -13.44
CA GLU A 29 -9.41 18.75 -12.58
C GLU A 29 -9.09 18.63 -11.09
N TYR A 30 -8.40 17.57 -10.66
CA TYR A 30 -8.16 17.28 -9.25
C TYR A 30 -6.68 17.01 -8.94
N GLU A 31 -6.23 17.54 -7.80
CA GLU A 31 -4.92 17.26 -7.23
C GLU A 31 -4.94 15.96 -6.42
N HIS A 32 -3.88 15.16 -6.56
CA HIS A 32 -3.70 13.91 -5.82
C HIS A 32 -2.41 13.98 -4.99
N PRO A 33 -2.32 13.26 -3.86
CA PRO A 33 -1.10 13.23 -3.07
C PRO A 33 0.12 12.73 -3.86
N SER A 34 1.33 12.98 -3.37
CA SER A 34 2.54 12.41 -3.97
C SER A 34 2.60 10.89 -3.76
N PHE A 35 3.43 10.21 -4.56
CA PHE A 35 3.76 8.82 -4.30
C PHE A 35 4.56 8.69 -3.00
N CYS A 36 4.36 7.59 -2.29
CA CYS A 36 5.11 7.27 -1.08
C CYS A 36 6.61 7.23 -1.41
N PRO A 37 7.47 7.90 -0.61
CA PRO A 37 8.92 7.90 -0.84
C PRO A 37 9.55 6.50 -0.73
N ASN A 38 8.89 5.59 0.01
CA ASN A 38 9.33 4.20 0.14
C ASN A 38 8.88 3.31 -1.03
N GLY A 39 8.05 3.84 -1.95
CA GLY A 39 7.64 3.15 -3.17
C GLY A 39 7.05 1.75 -2.93
N GLY A 40 7.64 0.75 -3.60
CA GLY A 40 7.22 -0.64 -3.51
C GLY A 40 7.57 -1.33 -2.19
N ASP A 41 8.49 -0.76 -1.41
CA ASP A 41 8.97 -1.30 -0.13
C ASP A 41 8.25 -0.66 1.06
N CYS A 42 7.21 0.16 0.83
CA CYS A 42 6.47 0.78 1.92
C CYS A 42 5.70 -0.25 2.75
N GLU A 43 6.12 -0.46 3.99
CA GLU A 43 5.43 -1.35 4.96
C GLU A 43 4.37 -0.63 5.80
N ASP A 44 4.28 0.70 5.71
CA ASP A 44 3.36 1.49 6.52
C ASP A 44 1.92 1.37 6.01
N THR A 45 1.09 0.72 6.81
CA THR A 45 -0.34 0.48 6.57
C THR A 45 -1.20 1.28 7.55
N SER A 46 -0.69 2.38 8.09
CA SER A 46 -1.51 3.29 8.90
C SER A 46 -2.46 4.07 8.00
N ASP A 47 -3.69 4.26 8.48
CA ASP A 47 -4.73 4.99 7.75
C ASP A 47 -4.30 6.43 7.40
N ASP A 48 -3.54 7.08 8.29
CA ASP A 48 -2.96 8.40 8.04
C ASP A 48 -1.97 8.37 6.84
N HIS A 49 -1.04 7.40 6.84
CA HIS A 49 -0.08 7.25 5.76
C HIS A 49 -0.74 6.88 4.42
N GLU A 50 -1.71 5.97 4.44
CA GLU A 50 -2.42 5.53 3.23
C GLU A 50 -3.31 6.64 2.64
N LYS A 51 -3.77 7.60 3.45
CA LYS A 51 -4.46 8.81 2.98
C LYS A 51 -3.50 9.87 2.47
N ALA A 52 -2.34 10.01 3.12
CA ALA A 52 -1.33 11.02 2.80
C ALA A 52 -0.52 10.69 1.54
N TYR A 53 -0.33 9.41 1.21
CA TYR A 53 0.56 8.99 0.11
C TYR A 53 -0.05 7.95 -0.81
N ARG A 54 0.20 8.13 -2.11
CA ARG A 54 -0.13 7.12 -3.12
C ARG A 54 0.82 5.96 -3.10
N HIS A 55 0.27 4.77 -3.24
CA HIS A 55 0.99 3.52 -3.22
C HIS A 55 0.82 2.79 -4.55
N LEU A 56 1.84 2.01 -4.90
CA LEU A 56 1.76 1.03 -5.97
C LEU A 56 0.75 -0.07 -5.61
N PRO A 57 0.13 -0.73 -6.60
CA PRO A 57 -0.75 -1.86 -6.34
C PRO A 57 -0.02 -2.97 -5.58
N ALA A 58 -0.74 -3.68 -4.72
CA ALA A 58 -0.17 -4.82 -3.99
C ALA A 58 0.26 -5.92 -4.97
N CYS A 59 1.42 -6.52 -4.72
CA CYS A 59 1.87 -7.65 -5.52
C CYS A 59 0.94 -8.86 -5.35
N PRO A 60 0.45 -9.51 -6.43
CA PRO A 60 -0.40 -10.70 -6.32
C PRO A 60 0.30 -11.89 -5.67
N SER A 61 1.63 -11.93 -5.71
CA SER A 61 2.45 -12.99 -5.07
C SER A 61 2.81 -12.67 -3.61
N PHE A 62 2.38 -11.52 -3.09
CA PHE A 62 2.60 -11.04 -1.72
C PHE A 62 4.04 -11.31 -1.23
N GLN A 63 4.19 -11.90 -0.04
CA GLN A 63 5.47 -12.18 0.63
C GLN A 63 6.27 -13.32 -0.05
N LYS A 64 5.61 -14.15 -0.87
CA LYS A 64 6.25 -15.27 -1.58
C LYS A 64 6.83 -14.83 -2.94
N CYS A 65 6.75 -13.55 -3.29
CA CYS A 65 7.22 -13.02 -4.57
C CYS A 65 8.75 -13.17 -4.74
N LEU A 66 9.17 -14.00 -5.69
CA LEU A 66 10.59 -14.20 -6.00
C LEU A 66 11.23 -12.97 -6.65
N ALA A 67 10.48 -12.22 -7.46
CA ALA A 67 10.98 -11.01 -8.12
C ALA A 67 11.35 -9.92 -7.10
N PHE A 68 10.54 -9.79 -6.04
CA PHE A 68 10.85 -8.93 -4.90
C PHE A 68 12.07 -9.41 -4.11
N LYS A 69 12.15 -10.72 -3.81
CA LYS A 69 13.33 -11.31 -3.14
C LYS A 69 14.63 -11.14 -3.93
N LYS A 70 14.54 -11.06 -5.26
CA LYS A 70 15.66 -10.77 -6.17
C LYS A 70 15.90 -9.26 -6.37
N HIS A 71 15.07 -8.40 -5.77
CA HIS A 71 15.06 -6.95 -5.96
C HIS A 71 15.09 -6.55 -7.44
N GLU A 72 14.25 -7.20 -8.25
CA GLU A 72 14.11 -6.85 -9.67
C GLU A 72 13.50 -5.45 -9.80
N LYS A 73 14.32 -4.47 -10.21
CA LYS A 73 13.94 -3.05 -10.25
C LYS A 73 12.60 -2.80 -10.93
N GLY A 74 12.42 -3.34 -12.14
CA GLY A 74 11.18 -3.13 -12.91
C GLY A 74 9.93 -3.75 -12.27
N HIS A 75 10.08 -4.70 -11.34
CA HIS A 75 8.99 -5.25 -10.53
C HIS A 75 8.72 -4.38 -9.30
N CYS A 76 9.77 -4.00 -8.56
CA CYS A 76 9.65 -3.17 -7.36
C CYS A 76 9.12 -1.75 -7.66
N GLU A 77 9.33 -1.25 -8.88
CA GLU A 77 8.77 0.04 -9.34
C GLU A 77 7.27 -0.05 -9.68
N LYS A 78 6.71 -1.26 -9.84
CA LYS A 78 5.31 -1.48 -10.25
C LYS A 78 4.44 -2.01 -9.13
N PHE A 79 5.02 -2.73 -8.17
CA PHE A 79 4.27 -3.43 -7.14
C PHE A 79 4.79 -3.13 -5.74
N ARG A 80 3.84 -2.95 -4.83
CA ARG A 80 4.09 -2.82 -3.40
C ARG A 80 4.07 -4.20 -2.72
N HIS A 81 5.04 -4.42 -1.84
CA HIS A 81 5.11 -5.61 -0.99
C HIS A 81 5.01 -5.14 0.46
N TYR A 82 3.90 -5.51 1.09
CA TYR A 82 3.64 -5.17 2.49
C TYR A 82 2.83 -6.31 3.12
N MET A 83 2.79 -6.31 4.44
CA MET A 83 1.95 -7.22 5.20
C MET A 83 0.67 -6.47 5.63
N PRO A 84 -0.50 -6.78 5.05
CA PRO A 84 -1.75 -6.15 5.47
C PRO A 84 -2.03 -6.43 6.94
N ARG A 85 -2.70 -5.50 7.64
CA ARG A 85 -3.17 -5.75 9.00
C ARG A 85 -4.29 -6.78 8.97
N CYS A 86 -4.32 -7.68 9.95
CA CYS A 86 -5.48 -8.53 10.13
C CYS A 86 -6.70 -7.70 10.55
N ASP A 87 -7.83 -7.89 9.87
CA ASP A 87 -9.10 -7.19 10.18
C ASP A 87 -9.57 -7.43 11.62
N HIS A 88 -9.22 -8.58 12.19
CA HIS A 88 -9.60 -8.97 13.55
C HIS A 88 -8.59 -8.50 14.60
N GLY A 89 -7.44 -7.97 14.20
CA GLY A 89 -6.40 -7.47 15.10
C GLY A 89 -6.05 -8.45 16.22
N SER A 90 -6.18 -8.01 17.47
CA SER A 90 -5.90 -8.83 18.67
C SER A 90 -6.86 -10.00 18.87
N TYR A 91 -8.03 -9.97 18.23
CA TYR A 91 -9.09 -10.96 18.37
C TYR A 91 -9.16 -11.91 17.17
N CYS A 92 -8.06 -12.02 16.42
CA CYS A 92 -8.00 -12.92 15.28
C CYS A 92 -8.26 -14.36 15.72
N VAL A 93 -9.31 -14.98 15.17
CA VAL A 93 -9.67 -16.38 15.41
C VAL A 93 -8.78 -17.35 14.63
N ASN A 94 -8.16 -16.88 13.54
CA ASN A 94 -7.28 -17.65 12.66
C ASN A 94 -5.82 -17.61 13.14
N PHE A 95 -5.57 -17.33 14.41
CA PHE A 95 -4.20 -17.23 14.93
C PHE A 95 -3.44 -18.58 14.95
N HIS A 96 -4.16 -19.69 14.85
CA HIS A 96 -3.59 -21.03 14.65
C HIS A 96 -3.24 -21.32 13.18
N ASP A 97 -3.81 -20.56 12.23
CA ASP A 97 -3.50 -20.73 10.81
C ASP A 97 -2.17 -20.05 10.49
N ARG A 98 -1.19 -20.88 10.12
CA ARG A 98 0.18 -20.42 9.90
C ARG A 98 0.30 -19.53 8.68
N GLU A 99 -0.44 -19.84 7.62
CA GLU A 99 -0.41 -19.02 6.42
C GLU A 99 -1.00 -17.63 6.71
N HIS A 100 -2.07 -17.56 7.49
CA HIS A 100 -2.67 -16.30 7.95
C HIS A 100 -1.68 -15.49 8.81
N ILE A 101 -1.09 -16.07 9.86
CA ILE A 101 -0.13 -15.38 10.72
C ILE A 101 1.12 -14.90 9.95
N GLU A 102 1.56 -15.64 8.93
CA GLU A 102 2.72 -15.26 8.11
C GLU A 102 2.40 -14.17 7.07
N ASN A 103 1.13 -14.01 6.66
CA ASN A 103 0.72 -13.03 5.65
C ASN A 103 0.02 -11.78 6.22
N TYR A 104 -0.39 -11.79 7.50
CA TYR A 104 -1.09 -10.67 8.12
C TYR A 104 -0.39 -10.18 9.38
N LYS A 105 -0.31 -8.86 9.51
CA LYS A 105 0.28 -8.19 10.67
C LYS A 105 -0.74 -8.16 11.80
N HIS A 106 -0.34 -8.68 12.95
CA HIS A 106 -1.11 -8.67 14.19
C HIS A 106 -0.46 -7.75 15.23
N PRO A 107 -1.24 -7.20 16.17
CA PRO A 107 -0.71 -6.43 17.30
C PRO A 107 -0.07 -7.32 18.39
N PHE A 108 -0.30 -8.64 18.35
CA PHE A 108 0.36 -9.61 19.22
C PHE A 108 1.58 -10.24 18.51
N PRO A 109 2.58 -10.71 19.28
CA PRO A 109 3.72 -11.42 18.71
C PRO A 109 3.29 -12.75 18.10
N ASN A 110 3.95 -13.17 17.01
CA ASN A 110 3.66 -14.42 16.34
C ASN A 110 3.65 -15.59 17.36
N PRO A 111 2.58 -16.39 17.42
CA PRO A 111 2.47 -17.53 18.33
C PRO A 111 3.65 -18.49 18.17
N CYS A 112 4.05 -19.13 19.26
CA CYS A 112 5.12 -20.13 19.21
C CYS A 112 4.69 -21.29 18.30
N ARG A 113 5.66 -21.89 17.60
CA ARG A 113 5.43 -22.98 16.64
C ARG A 113 4.74 -24.22 17.26
N PHE A 114 4.77 -24.34 18.58
CA PHE A 114 4.21 -25.45 19.35
C PHE A 114 3.01 -25.03 20.22
N THR A 115 2.47 -23.83 20.03
CA THR A 115 1.22 -23.46 20.69
C THR A 115 0.10 -24.33 20.11
N PRO A 116 -0.55 -25.19 20.92
CA PRO A 116 -1.55 -26.14 20.46
C PRO A 116 -2.81 -25.45 19.91
#